data_AF-A0A840CRU6-F1
#
_entry.id   AF-A0A840CRU6-F1
#
_cell.length_a   1.000
_cell.length_b   1.000
_cell.length_c   1.000
_cell.angle_alpha   90.00
_cell.angle_beta   90.00
_cell.angle_gamma   90.00
#
_symmetry.space_group_name_H-M   'P 1'
#
loop_
_entity.id
_entity.type
_entity.pdbx_description
1 polymer ?
#
loop_
_entity_poly.entity_id
_entity_poly.type
_entity_poly.pdbx_seq_one_letter_code
_entity_poly.pdbx_strand_id
1 'polypeptide(L)'
;MKEHEAVIKEIIKKGHYIGGHSDKHILYAGWGAERENTRVSADSLINDFRRNMAELEKFGVDISNVDYYLPPSEWYNRETVRLIETQGQVSVNFTSGLRTAADYTTPDMKNYMSSQQLIDLLFVFEEENGLNGAIILIHPGTHYKRTDKLYLRLDEIIKQLKKKGYTFNRL
;
A
#
# COMPACT_ATOMS: atom_id res chain seq x y z
N MET A 1 -15.10 -6.63 -10.14
CA MET A 1 -15.41 -5.71 -9.02
C MET A 1 -16.71 -5.97 -8.30
N LYS A 2 -17.74 -6.58 -8.91
CA LYS A 2 -18.98 -6.96 -8.17
C LYS A 2 -18.70 -7.76 -6.89
N GLU A 3 -17.67 -8.60 -6.91
CA GLU A 3 -17.26 -9.44 -5.78
C GLU A 3 -16.88 -8.65 -4.51
N HIS A 4 -16.32 -7.44 -4.65
CA HIS A 4 -15.84 -6.63 -3.52
C HIS A 4 -16.60 -5.31 -3.34
N GLU A 5 -17.68 -5.10 -4.09
CA GLU A 5 -18.44 -3.85 -4.06
C GLU A 5 -18.97 -3.52 -2.66
N ALA A 6 -19.46 -4.52 -1.92
CA ALA A 6 -19.99 -4.33 -0.57
C ALA A 6 -18.93 -3.82 0.41
N VAL A 7 -17.72 -4.41 0.38
CA VAL A 7 -16.63 -4.00 1.28
C VAL A 7 -16.08 -2.62 0.89
N ILE A 8 -15.99 -2.30 -0.41
CA ILE A 8 -15.57 -0.97 -0.87
C ILE A 8 -16.54 0.10 -0.35
N LYS A 9 -17.85 -0.12 -0.50
CA LYS A 9 -18.88 0.80 0.02
C LYS A 9 -18.82 0.96 1.53
N GLU A 10 -18.52 -0.11 2.26
CA GLU A 10 -18.34 -0.05 3.72
C GLU A 10 -17.11 0.79 4.11
N ILE A 11 -15.98 0.61 3.40
CA ILE A 11 -14.75 1.37 3.61
C ILE A 11 -15.01 2.88 3.41
N ILE A 12 -15.69 3.24 2.32
CA ILE A 12 -16.09 4.63 2.02
C ILE A 12 -16.98 5.18 3.13
N LYS A 13 -18.04 4.43 3.50
CA LYS A 13 -19.00 4.85 4.52
C LYS A 13 -18.36 5.08 5.89
N LYS A 14 -17.31 4.32 6.22
CA LYS A 14 -16.54 4.46 7.46
C LYS A 14 -15.55 5.64 7.44
N GLY A 15 -15.43 6.36 6.33
CA GLY A 15 -14.60 7.55 6.21
C GLY A 15 -13.10 7.26 6.06
N HIS A 16 -12.73 6.04 5.65
CA HIS A 16 -11.34 5.73 5.34
C HIS A 16 -10.88 6.52 4.10
N TYR A 17 -9.58 6.86 4.04
CA TYR A 17 -9.00 7.47 2.84
C TYR A 17 -8.87 6.41 1.75
N ILE A 18 -9.19 6.80 0.52
CA ILE A 18 -9.12 5.95 -0.66
C ILE A 18 -8.31 6.68 -1.70
N GLY A 19 -7.18 6.08 -2.07
CA GLY A 19 -6.26 6.62 -3.07
C GLY A 19 -5.97 5.63 -4.18
N GLY A 20 -5.13 6.07 -5.12
CA GLY A 20 -4.77 5.26 -6.26
C GLY A 20 -3.63 4.28 -5.99
N HIS A 21 -3.69 3.14 -6.68
CA HIS A 21 -2.68 2.08 -6.63
C HIS A 21 -2.60 1.27 -7.95
N SER A 22 -2.74 1.94 -9.10
CA SER A 22 -2.69 1.34 -10.45
C SER A 22 -3.95 0.53 -10.80
N ASP A 23 -4.33 0.50 -12.09
CA ASP A 23 -5.48 -0.29 -12.58
C ASP A 23 -5.09 -1.74 -12.88
N LYS A 24 -3.89 -1.92 -13.44
CA LYS A 24 -3.36 -3.23 -13.84
C LYS A 24 -2.15 -3.68 -13.02
N HIS A 25 -1.76 -2.89 -12.01
CA HIS A 25 -0.62 -3.15 -11.14
C HIS A 25 0.68 -3.37 -11.94
N ILE A 26 0.91 -2.52 -12.94
CA ILE A 26 2.06 -2.65 -13.87
C ILE A 26 3.36 -2.21 -13.20
N LEU A 27 4.46 -2.91 -13.48
CA LEU A 27 5.77 -2.55 -12.90
C LEU A 27 6.36 -1.32 -13.58
N TYR A 28 6.60 -0.27 -12.78
CA TYR A 28 7.04 1.04 -13.28
C TYR A 28 8.54 1.11 -13.57
N ALA A 29 9.36 0.48 -12.74
CA ALA A 29 10.82 0.59 -12.76
C ALA A 29 11.50 -0.79 -12.66
N GLY A 30 12.73 -0.90 -13.17
CA GLY A 30 13.52 -2.13 -13.07
C GLY A 30 13.90 -2.47 -11.61
N TRP A 31 14.17 -3.73 -11.32
CA TRP A 31 14.58 -4.14 -9.97
C TRP A 31 16.08 -3.90 -9.73
N GLY A 32 16.46 -3.72 -8.45
CA GLY A 32 17.86 -3.64 -8.04
C GLY A 32 18.63 -2.50 -8.72
N ALA A 33 19.76 -2.83 -9.35
CA ALA A 33 20.62 -1.87 -10.04
C ALA A 33 19.93 -1.18 -11.24
N GLU A 34 18.83 -1.75 -11.74
CA GLU A 34 18.05 -1.20 -12.85
C GLU A 34 16.89 -0.31 -12.39
N ARG A 35 16.87 0.13 -11.12
CA ARG A 35 15.79 1.00 -10.61
C ARG A 35 15.60 2.27 -11.42
N GLU A 36 16.68 2.88 -11.90
CA GLU A 36 16.57 4.09 -12.72
C GLU A 36 16.09 3.81 -14.16
N ASN A 37 15.96 2.54 -14.56
CA ASN A 37 15.40 2.16 -15.85
C ASN A 37 13.87 2.10 -15.77
N THR A 38 13.19 3.08 -16.37
CA THR A 38 11.74 3.06 -16.54
C THR A 38 11.32 1.91 -17.46
N ARG A 39 10.30 1.14 -17.05
CA ARG A 39 9.83 -0.06 -17.77
C ARG A 39 8.56 0.17 -18.58
N VAL A 40 7.94 1.34 -18.45
CA VAL A 40 6.67 1.70 -19.05
C VAL A 40 6.81 3.01 -19.82
N SER A 41 6.05 3.18 -20.90
CA SER A 41 5.92 4.50 -21.51
C SER A 41 5.11 5.43 -20.62
N ALA A 42 5.32 6.75 -20.78
CA ALA A 42 4.53 7.77 -20.09
C ALA A 42 3.02 7.58 -20.32
N ASP A 43 2.61 7.31 -21.57
CA ASP A 43 1.22 7.06 -21.91
C ASP A 43 0.65 5.81 -21.23
N SER A 44 1.45 4.74 -21.11
CA SER A 44 1.01 3.52 -20.43
C SER A 44 0.72 3.77 -18.95
N LEU A 45 1.65 4.45 -18.27
CA LEU A 45 1.52 4.81 -16.85
C LEU A 45 0.34 5.76 -16.62
N ILE A 46 0.24 6.86 -17.39
CA ILE A 46 -0.83 7.84 -17.22
C ILE A 46 -2.20 7.23 -17.50
N ASN A 47 -2.32 6.38 -18.53
CA ASN A 47 -3.58 5.72 -18.83
C ASN A 47 -3.97 4.70 -17.76
N ASP A 48 -3.02 3.97 -17.20
CA ASP A 48 -3.25 3.07 -16.08
C ASP A 48 -3.71 3.82 -14.82
N PHE A 49 -3.02 4.92 -14.49
CA PHE A 49 -3.42 5.82 -13.41
C PHE A 49 -4.84 6.37 -13.61
N ARG A 50 -5.16 6.93 -14.78
CA ARG A 50 -6.48 7.50 -15.07
C ARG A 50 -7.59 6.47 -15.04
N ARG A 51 -7.33 5.23 -15.49
CA ARG A 51 -8.29 4.13 -15.37
C ARG A 51 -8.55 3.76 -13.91
N ASN A 52 -7.53 3.79 -13.06
CA ASN A 52 -7.70 3.57 -11.63
C ASN A 52 -8.55 4.69 -11.00
N MET A 53 -8.28 5.96 -11.31
CA MET A 53 -9.10 7.09 -10.84
C MET A 53 -10.56 6.99 -11.31
N ALA A 54 -10.77 6.70 -12.59
CA ALA A 54 -12.12 6.51 -13.14
C ALA A 54 -12.88 5.35 -12.49
N GLU A 55 -12.16 4.35 -11.96
CA GLU A 55 -12.79 3.27 -11.22
C GLU A 55 -13.19 3.71 -9.81
N LEU A 56 -12.34 4.44 -9.11
CA LEU A 56 -12.67 5.02 -7.80
C LEU A 56 -13.91 5.93 -7.89
N GLU A 57 -14.01 6.73 -8.95
CA GLU A 57 -15.14 7.65 -9.18
C GLU A 57 -16.49 6.91 -9.27
N LYS A 58 -16.52 5.70 -9.87
CA LYS A 58 -17.74 4.88 -9.94
C LYS A 58 -18.26 4.44 -8.58
N PHE A 59 -17.40 4.40 -7.57
CA PHE A 59 -17.78 4.10 -6.18
C PHE A 59 -18.15 5.35 -5.37
N GLY A 60 -18.15 6.54 -6.00
CA GLY A 60 -18.49 7.80 -5.36
C GLY A 60 -17.32 8.47 -4.63
N VAL A 61 -16.07 8.09 -4.97
CA VAL A 61 -14.89 8.81 -4.51
C VAL A 61 -14.75 10.09 -5.33
N ASP A 62 -14.68 11.23 -4.65
CA ASP A 62 -14.38 12.51 -5.29
C ASP A 62 -12.89 12.58 -5.61
N ILE A 63 -12.55 12.37 -6.89
CA ILE A 63 -11.16 12.32 -7.37
C ILE A 63 -10.45 13.66 -7.16
N SER A 64 -11.17 14.78 -7.07
CA SER A 64 -10.56 16.08 -6.77
C SER A 64 -10.03 16.19 -5.34
N ASN A 65 -10.43 15.28 -4.45
CA ASN A 65 -9.98 15.15 -3.06
C ASN A 65 -9.07 13.92 -2.84
N VAL A 66 -8.61 13.27 -3.91
CA VAL A 66 -7.59 12.21 -3.83
C VAL A 66 -6.25 12.90 -4.07
N ASP A 67 -5.41 13.00 -3.04
CA ASP A 67 -4.12 13.70 -3.12
C ASP A 67 -2.91 12.77 -3.26
N TYR A 68 -3.05 11.53 -2.78
CA TYR A 68 -1.97 10.57 -2.62
C TYR A 68 -2.14 9.34 -3.51
N TYR A 69 -1.02 8.94 -4.10
CA TYR A 69 -0.88 7.75 -4.94
C TYR A 69 0.25 6.85 -4.43
N LEU A 70 -0.03 5.57 -4.24
CA LEU A 70 1.00 4.57 -3.92
C LEU A 70 1.35 3.81 -5.21
N PRO A 71 2.59 3.91 -5.74
CA PRO A 71 2.98 3.12 -6.90
C PRO A 71 2.85 1.61 -6.67
N PRO A 72 2.43 0.83 -7.68
CA PRO A 72 2.29 -0.63 -7.57
C PRO A 72 3.64 -1.27 -7.22
N SER A 73 3.59 -2.37 -6.47
CA SER A 73 4.78 -3.03 -5.89
C SER A 73 5.65 -2.12 -5.02
N GLU A 74 5.11 -0.95 -4.60
CA GLU A 74 5.82 0.07 -3.82
C GLU A 74 7.13 0.52 -4.49
N TRP A 75 7.20 0.37 -5.82
CA TRP A 75 8.44 0.47 -6.58
C TRP A 75 8.32 1.50 -7.70
N TYR A 76 9.24 2.46 -7.68
CA TYR A 76 9.22 3.63 -8.56
C TYR A 76 10.64 4.18 -8.76
N ASN A 77 10.76 5.07 -9.75
CA ASN A 77 11.93 5.91 -9.97
C ASN A 77 11.52 7.38 -10.10
N ARG A 78 12.50 8.26 -10.32
CA ARG A 78 12.25 9.70 -10.41
C ARG A 78 11.35 10.10 -11.59
N GLU A 79 11.45 9.41 -12.72
CA GLU A 79 10.62 9.70 -13.90
C GLU A 79 9.16 9.38 -13.65
N THR A 80 8.89 8.21 -13.08
CA THR A 80 7.51 7.75 -12.84
C THR A 80 6.82 8.58 -11.75
N VAL A 81 7.56 9.02 -10.72
CA VAL A 81 7.05 9.97 -9.73
C VAL A 81 6.65 11.28 -10.38
N ARG A 82 7.49 11.85 -11.25
CA ARG A 82 7.17 13.10 -11.97
C ARG A 82 5.94 12.97 -12.85
N LEU A 83 5.75 11.83 -13.51
CA LEU A 83 4.55 11.58 -14.30
C LEU A 83 3.29 11.58 -13.43
N ILE A 84 3.32 10.96 -12.26
CA ILE A 84 2.23 10.98 -11.28
C ILE A 84 1.99 12.42 -10.76
N GLU A 85 3.04 13.18 -10.46
CA GLU A 85 2.95 14.58 -10.05
C GLU A 85 2.27 15.46 -11.12
N THR A 86 2.52 15.21 -12.42
CA THR A 86 1.82 15.93 -13.50
C THR A 86 0.32 15.68 -13.53
N GLN A 87 -0.15 14.61 -12.88
CA GLN A 87 -1.57 14.30 -12.71
C GLN A 87 -2.15 14.85 -11.39
N GLY A 88 -1.39 15.71 -10.69
CA GLY A 88 -1.84 16.37 -9.45
C GLY A 88 -1.76 15.50 -8.21
N GLN A 89 -0.97 14.42 -8.23
CA GLN A 89 -0.85 13.48 -7.11
C GLN A 89 0.53 13.54 -6.45
N VAL A 90 0.55 13.30 -5.14
CA VAL A 90 1.77 13.07 -4.36
C VAL A 90 2.03 11.57 -4.26
N SER A 91 3.20 11.14 -4.73
CA SER A 91 3.61 9.74 -4.58
C SER A 91 4.02 9.46 -3.12
N VAL A 92 3.44 8.45 -2.50
CA VAL A 92 3.75 8.00 -1.13
C VAL A 92 4.34 6.59 -1.12
N ASN A 93 4.98 6.22 -0.02
CA ASN A 93 5.43 4.85 0.22
C ASN A 93 5.39 4.53 1.72
N PHE A 94 5.46 3.23 2.07
CA PHE A 94 5.57 2.79 3.45
C PHE A 94 6.94 3.14 4.05
N THR A 95 7.01 3.20 5.38
CA THR A 95 8.27 3.48 6.09
C THR A 95 9.21 2.29 6.01
N SER A 96 10.39 2.51 5.44
CA SER A 96 11.42 1.47 5.33
C SER A 96 11.81 0.92 6.71
N GLY A 97 12.11 -0.38 6.77
CA GLY A 97 12.54 -1.05 8.00
C GLY A 97 11.45 -1.81 8.75
N LEU A 98 10.17 -1.44 8.59
CA LEU A 98 9.04 -2.08 9.31
C LEU A 98 8.79 -3.54 8.93
N ARG A 99 9.18 -3.96 7.72
CA ARG A 99 9.01 -5.31 7.14
C ARG A 99 7.58 -5.82 6.96
N THR A 100 6.56 -5.19 7.53
CA THR A 100 5.15 -5.65 7.44
C THR A 100 4.67 -5.87 6.01
N ALA A 101 5.20 -5.11 5.05
CA ALA A 101 4.91 -5.26 3.63
C ALA A 101 5.25 -6.65 3.07
N ALA A 102 6.08 -7.46 3.74
CA ALA A 102 6.38 -8.84 3.32
C ALA A 102 5.23 -9.83 3.61
N ASP A 103 4.09 -9.38 4.11
CA ASP A 103 2.91 -10.22 4.35
C ASP A 103 2.26 -10.77 3.07
N TYR A 104 2.60 -10.23 1.88
CA TYR A 104 2.19 -10.83 0.60
C TYR A 104 2.84 -12.19 0.33
N THR A 105 3.95 -12.51 1.00
CA THR A 105 4.72 -13.73 0.74
C THR A 105 3.99 -15.01 1.14
N THR A 106 4.23 -16.09 0.41
CA THR A 106 3.71 -17.44 0.69
C THR A 106 4.79 -18.37 1.23
N PRO A 107 4.44 -19.46 1.96
CA PRO A 107 5.42 -20.34 2.62
C PRO A 107 6.47 -20.97 1.68
N ASP A 108 6.18 -21.08 0.39
CA ASP A 108 7.10 -21.58 -0.65
C ASP A 108 8.11 -20.52 -1.14
N MET A 109 7.98 -19.25 -0.74
CA MET A 109 8.91 -18.19 -1.10
C MET A 109 10.09 -18.12 -0.13
N LYS A 110 11.30 -17.92 -0.67
CA LYS A 110 12.54 -17.83 0.12
C LYS A 110 12.51 -16.71 1.17
N ASN A 111 11.83 -15.61 0.88
CA ASN A 111 11.71 -14.45 1.76
C ASN A 111 10.43 -14.46 2.61
N TYR A 112 9.77 -15.62 2.75
CA TYR A 112 8.59 -15.76 3.57
C TYR A 112 8.84 -15.38 5.03
N MET A 113 7.89 -14.63 5.60
CA MET A 113 7.84 -14.31 7.02
C MET A 113 6.43 -14.54 7.54
N SER A 114 6.33 -15.30 8.64
CA SER A 114 5.05 -15.51 9.33
C SER A 114 4.51 -14.20 9.90
N SER A 115 3.20 -14.14 10.12
CA SER A 115 2.57 -12.96 10.70
C SER A 115 3.10 -12.62 12.09
N GLN A 116 3.49 -13.62 12.90
CA GLN A 116 4.12 -13.35 14.20
C GLN A 116 5.50 -12.69 14.02
N GLN A 117 6.35 -13.20 13.13
CA GLN A 117 7.65 -12.58 12.86
C GLN A 117 7.50 -11.14 12.36
N LEU A 118 6.51 -10.86 11.51
CA LEU A 118 6.24 -9.50 11.02
C LEU A 118 5.79 -8.56 12.15
N ILE A 119 4.98 -9.04 13.08
CA ILE A 119 4.56 -8.27 14.26
C ILE A 119 5.73 -8.02 15.20
N ASP A 120 6.56 -9.04 15.47
CA ASP A 120 7.74 -8.90 16.32
C ASP A 120 8.71 -7.86 15.73
N LEU A 121 8.97 -7.93 14.42
CA LEU A 121 9.84 -6.98 13.72
C LEU A 121 9.28 -5.55 13.71
N LEU A 122 7.95 -5.38 13.59
CA LEU A 122 7.30 -4.08 13.73
C LEU A 122 7.58 -3.48 15.10
N PHE A 123 7.45 -4.26 16.18
CA PHE A 123 7.65 -3.76 17.53
C PHE A 123 9.13 -3.61 17.92
N VAL A 124 10.03 -4.41 17.35
CA VAL A 124 11.48 -4.17 17.44
C VAL A 124 11.83 -2.83 16.79
N PHE A 125 11.35 -2.57 15.56
CA PHE A 125 11.58 -1.29 14.90
C PHE A 125 11.00 -0.12 15.72
N GLU A 126 9.79 -0.29 16.25
CA GLU A 126 9.12 0.71 17.07
C GLU A 126 9.89 1.01 18.37
N GLU A 127 10.41 0.00 19.06
CA GLU A 127 11.19 0.18 20.29
C GLU A 127 12.51 0.91 20.02
N GLU A 128 13.18 0.59 18.90
CA GLU A 128 14.47 1.17 18.54
C GLU A 128 14.36 2.61 18.00
N ASN A 129 13.29 2.92 17.26
CA ASN A 129 13.20 4.16 16.47
C ASN A 129 11.99 5.04 16.82
N GLY A 130 10.98 4.48 17.51
CA GLY A 130 9.62 5.02 17.51
C GLY A 130 8.95 4.90 16.14
N LEU A 131 7.65 5.22 16.08
CA LEU A 131 6.94 5.27 14.79
C LEU A 131 6.78 6.68 14.23
N ASN A 132 6.54 7.72 15.05
CA ASN A 132 6.61 9.14 14.69
C ASN A 132 6.24 9.53 13.25
N GLY A 133 5.06 9.11 12.77
CA GLY A 133 4.60 9.35 11.39
C GLY A 133 4.84 8.20 10.41
N ALA A 134 5.18 7.01 10.89
CA ALA A 134 5.41 5.85 10.06
C ALA A 134 4.15 5.39 9.31
N ILE A 135 4.34 4.97 8.07
CA ILE A 135 3.31 4.36 7.22
C ILE A 135 3.54 2.86 7.23
N ILE A 136 2.60 2.12 7.84
CA ILE A 136 2.61 0.65 7.91
C ILE A 136 1.79 0.09 6.74
N LEU A 137 2.41 -0.76 5.92
CA LEU A 137 1.73 -1.44 4.80
C LEU A 137 1.40 -2.89 5.16
N ILE A 138 0.16 -3.30 4.87
CA ILE A 138 -0.41 -4.64 5.06
C ILE A 138 -1.36 -4.90 3.89
N HIS A 139 -1.34 -6.11 3.34
CA HIS A 139 -2.12 -6.48 2.16
C HIS A 139 -3.37 -7.28 2.53
N PRO A 140 -4.59 -6.72 2.39
CA PRO A 140 -5.80 -7.55 2.44
C PRO A 140 -5.88 -8.45 1.21
N GLY A 141 -6.35 -9.69 1.37
CA GLY A 141 -6.54 -10.61 0.24
C GLY A 141 -5.26 -11.30 -0.24
N THR A 142 -4.27 -11.49 0.64
CA THR A 142 -3.06 -12.29 0.33
C THR A 142 -3.41 -13.68 -0.21
N HIS A 143 -2.48 -14.25 -0.97
CA HIS A 143 -2.62 -15.55 -1.62
C HIS A 143 -3.13 -16.64 -0.66
N TYR A 144 -3.99 -17.55 -1.14
CA TYR A 144 -4.64 -18.57 -0.29
C TYR A 144 -3.65 -19.50 0.43
N LYS A 145 -2.47 -19.75 -0.17
CA LYS A 145 -1.37 -20.53 0.44
C LYS A 145 -0.82 -19.90 1.73
N ARG A 146 -0.93 -18.58 1.92
CA ARG A 146 -0.60 -17.95 3.20
C ARG A 146 -1.79 -18.10 4.14
N THR A 147 -1.70 -19.05 5.06
CA THR A 147 -2.79 -19.38 6.00
C THR A 147 -2.79 -18.47 7.23
N ASP A 148 -1.64 -17.98 7.66
CA ASP A 148 -1.46 -17.01 8.73
C ASP A 148 -1.48 -15.57 8.17
N LYS A 149 -2.67 -15.06 7.90
CA LYS A 149 -2.84 -13.78 7.22
C LYS A 149 -2.68 -12.60 8.19
N LEU A 150 -1.72 -11.71 7.92
CA LEU A 150 -1.39 -10.60 8.83
C LEU A 150 -2.57 -9.67 9.06
N TYR A 151 -3.36 -9.39 8.02
CA TYR A 151 -4.54 -8.53 8.12
C TYR A 151 -5.61 -9.04 9.10
N LEU A 152 -5.64 -10.35 9.44
CA LEU A 152 -6.54 -10.89 10.47
C LEU A 152 -6.08 -10.55 11.89
N ARG A 153 -4.85 -10.05 12.05
CA ARG A 153 -4.28 -9.61 13.33
C ARG A 153 -4.14 -8.09 13.46
N LEU A 154 -4.77 -7.34 12.55
CA LEU A 154 -4.73 -5.89 12.56
C LEU A 154 -5.28 -5.29 13.88
N ASP A 155 -6.34 -5.88 14.45
CA ASP A 155 -6.93 -5.45 15.72
C ASP A 155 -5.92 -5.52 16.88
N GLU A 156 -5.10 -6.57 16.92
CA GLU A 156 -4.06 -6.72 17.93
C GLU A 156 -2.98 -5.64 17.79
N ILE A 157 -2.47 -5.43 16.56
CA ILE A 157 -1.46 -4.41 16.27
C ILE A 157 -1.98 -3.03 16.69
N ILE A 158 -3.20 -2.68 16.30
CA ILE A 158 -3.84 -1.40 16.66
C ILE A 158 -3.96 -1.25 18.18
N LYS A 159 -4.43 -2.29 18.88
CA LYS A 159 -4.59 -2.25 20.34
C LYS A 159 -3.25 -2.08 21.07
N GLN A 160 -2.21 -2.78 20.62
CA GLN A 160 -0.88 -2.66 21.23
C GLN A 160 -0.27 -1.27 20.99
N LEU A 161 -0.36 -0.74 19.77
CA LEU A 161 0.12 0.61 19.45
C LEU A 161 -0.63 1.69 20.25
N LYS A 162 -1.96 1.58 20.39
CA LYS A 162 -2.73 2.49 21.25
C LYS A 162 -2.31 2.43 22.72
N LYS A 163 -2.04 1.24 23.26
CA LYS A 163 -1.54 1.09 24.64
C LYS A 163 -0.18 1.77 24.85
N LYS A 164 0.65 1.83 23.81
CA LYS A 164 1.94 2.54 23.79
C LYS A 164 1.79 4.05 23.56
N GLY A 165 0.57 4.57 23.37
CA GLY A 165 0.29 6.00 23.21
C GLY A 165 0.25 6.49 21.77
N TYR A 166 0.36 5.61 20.78
CA TYR A 166 0.24 6.00 19.37
C TYR A 166 -1.21 6.28 18.99
N THR A 167 -1.38 7.24 18.08
CA THR A 167 -2.64 7.55 17.41
C THR A 167 -2.54 7.21 15.93
N PHE A 168 -3.68 6.90 15.31
CA PHE A 168 -3.76 6.60 13.89
C PHE A 168 -4.41 7.78 13.19
N ASN A 169 -3.70 8.33 12.22
CA ASN A 169 -4.23 9.37 11.35
C ASN A 169 -4.54 8.79 9.99
N ARG A 170 -5.51 9.44 9.35
CA ARG A 170 -5.79 9.23 7.94
C ARG A 170 -4.81 10.08 7.14
N LEU A 171 -4.39 9.60 5.97
CA LEU A 171 -3.78 10.46 4.95
C LEU A 171 -4.77 11.57 4.54
#